data_AF-A0A353VZM0-F1
#
_entry.id   AF-A0A353VZM0-F1
#
_cell.length_a   1.000
_cell.length_b   1.000
_cell.length_c   1.000
_cell.angle_alpha   90.00
_cell.angle_beta   90.00
_cell.angle_gamma   90.00
#
_symmetry.space_group_name_H-M   'P 1'
#
loop_
_entity.id
_entity.type
_entity.pdbx_description
1 polymer ?
#
loop_
_entity_poly.entity_id
_entity_poly.type
_entity_poly.pdbx_seq_one_letter_code
_entity_poly.pdbx_strand_id
1 'polypeptide(L)'
;MTPNTSGQRAPNQSYSTRLSTCIMPAPSIGPVSVPTPPRITIMSILTEVAEDVIEGVTLIFHNKDEIMVSALKKADNEDALILRMYNAASRPVENVAVTFFVPIMDAYLSNFNESNQKKLEVIDKRVLMLDKIGYHTVLTLKIFIDKDIELNQQQNN
;
A
#
# COMPACT_ATOMS: atom_id res chain seq x y z
N MET A 1 -38.09 67.77 -2.84
CA MET A 1 -37.55 68.04 -1.49
C MET A 1 -36.32 67.18 -1.31
N THR A 2 -35.14 67.80 -1.31
CA THR A 2 -33.88 67.21 -0.82
C THR A 2 -33.79 67.41 0.70
N PRO A 3 -32.92 66.65 1.40
CA PRO A 3 -31.79 67.35 2.02
C PRO A 3 -30.43 66.64 1.94
N ASN A 4 -29.42 67.51 2.08
CA ASN A 4 -27.96 67.39 2.12
C ASN A 4 -27.43 66.66 3.38
N THR A 5 -26.37 65.85 3.29
CA THR A 5 -24.92 66.13 3.54
C THR A 5 -24.49 66.38 5.00
N SER A 6 -23.56 65.55 5.52
CA SER A 6 -22.35 65.91 6.32
C SER A 6 -21.77 64.61 6.93
N GLY A 7 -20.51 64.23 6.65
CA GLY A 7 -19.28 64.71 7.32
C GLY A 7 -19.11 63.93 8.63
N GLN A 8 -18.09 63.09 8.86
CA GLN A 8 -16.70 63.51 9.02
C GLN A 8 -15.69 62.38 8.72
N ARG A 9 -14.53 62.80 8.20
CA ARG A 9 -13.35 62.01 7.84
C ARG A 9 -12.31 62.20 8.93
N ALA A 10 -11.86 61.12 9.59
CA ALA A 10 -10.79 61.17 10.59
C ALA A 10 -9.40 61.12 9.91
N PRO A 11 -8.36 61.70 10.54
CA PRO A 11 -7.09 62.00 9.89
C PRO A 11 -6.12 60.81 9.79
N ASN A 12 -5.34 60.82 8.70
CA ASN A 12 -4.16 59.98 8.49
C ASN A 12 -3.14 60.18 9.62
N GLN A 13 -2.85 59.12 10.36
CA GLN A 13 -1.62 59.02 11.16
C GLN A 13 -0.61 58.14 10.43
N SER A 14 0.44 58.79 9.94
CA SER A 14 1.66 58.19 9.41
C SER A 14 2.47 57.60 10.56
N TYR A 15 2.46 56.28 10.69
CA TYR A 15 3.38 55.55 11.56
C TYR A 15 4.63 55.16 10.77
N SER A 16 5.75 55.79 11.11
CA SER A 16 7.09 55.35 10.75
C SER A 16 7.65 54.55 11.92
N THR A 17 7.85 53.25 11.73
CA THR A 17 8.65 52.43 12.64
C THR A 17 9.26 51.23 11.91
N ARG A 18 10.55 51.39 11.64
CA ARG A 18 11.61 50.41 11.37
C ARG A 18 11.21 48.92 11.33
N LEU A 19 11.38 48.32 10.15
CA LEU A 19 11.49 46.87 9.97
C LEU A 19 12.74 46.38 10.72
N SER A 20 12.55 45.81 11.90
CA SER A 20 13.58 45.03 12.59
C SER A 20 13.49 43.60 12.06
N THR A 21 14.38 43.23 11.14
CA THR A 21 14.49 41.86 10.62
C THR A 21 15.09 40.97 11.70
N CYS A 22 14.25 40.21 12.40
CA CYS A 22 14.70 39.10 13.23
C CYS A 22 15.17 37.97 12.32
N ILE A 23 16.48 37.85 12.11
CA ILE A 23 17.08 36.67 11.49
C ILE A 23 17.00 35.54 12.52
N MET A 24 16.03 34.64 12.34
CA MET A 24 15.94 33.38 13.09
C MET A 24 16.96 32.40 12.50
N PRO A 25 17.79 31.72 13.31
CA PRO A 25 18.57 30.59 12.81
C PRO A 25 17.63 29.46 12.38
N ALA A 26 17.92 28.84 11.24
CA ALA A 26 17.17 27.71 10.73
C ALA A 26 17.17 26.56 11.75
N PRO A 27 16.02 25.90 12.02
CA PRO A 27 16.00 24.73 12.87
C PRO A 27 16.86 23.64 12.23
N SER A 28 17.83 23.14 13.00
CA SER A 28 18.61 21.95 12.65
C SER A 28 17.66 20.76 12.63
N ILE A 29 17.23 20.36 11.43
CA ILE A 29 16.47 19.14 11.22
C ILE A 29 17.48 18.00 11.37
N GLY A 30 17.51 17.38 12.55
CA GLY A 30 18.25 16.14 12.78
C GLY A 30 17.82 15.06 11.78
N PRO A 31 18.60 13.98 11.63
CA PRO A 31 18.27 12.92 10.69
C PRO A 31 16.87 12.39 11.00
N VAL A 32 15.95 12.62 10.05
CA VAL A 32 14.59 12.10 10.09
C VAL A 32 14.73 10.57 10.12
N SER A 33 14.45 9.94 11.27
CA SER A 33 14.39 8.49 11.34
C SER A 33 13.23 8.06 10.45
N VAL A 34 13.54 7.55 9.27
CA VAL A 34 12.53 6.97 8.39
C VAL A 34 11.95 5.77 9.15
N PRO A 35 10.65 5.76 9.47
CA PRO A 35 10.05 4.60 10.12
C PRO A 35 10.20 3.41 9.19
N THR A 36 10.90 2.38 9.65
CA THR A 36 11.03 1.12 8.94
C THR A 36 9.62 0.55 8.74
N PRO A 37 9.19 0.25 7.51
CA PRO A 37 7.84 -0.26 7.28
C PRO A 37 7.63 -1.56 8.07
N PRO A 38 6.44 -1.77 8.65
CA PRO A 38 6.11 -2.98 9.37
C PRO A 38 6.28 -4.21 8.46
N ARG A 39 7.19 -5.11 8.84
CA ARG A 39 7.30 -6.44 8.23
C ARG A 39 6.28 -7.35 8.90
N ILE A 40 5.24 -7.73 8.16
CA ILE A 40 4.32 -8.78 8.60
C ILE A 40 4.94 -10.12 8.19
N THR A 41 5.50 -10.84 9.17
CA THR A 41 5.95 -12.23 8.98
C THR A 41 4.78 -13.16 9.29
N ILE A 42 4.12 -13.66 8.25
CA ILE A 42 3.12 -14.73 8.40
C ILE A 42 3.89 -16.04 8.60
N MET A 43 3.96 -16.50 9.84
CA MET A 43 4.47 -17.84 10.17
C MET A 43 3.43 -18.87 9.74
N SER A 44 3.88 -19.84 8.94
CA SER A 44 3.23 -21.11 8.57
C SER A 44 1.94 -21.05 7.73
N ILE A 45 2.06 -21.24 6.41
CA ILE A 45 1.21 -22.16 5.62
C ILE A 45 2.03 -22.70 4.44
N LEU A 46 2.92 -23.67 4.69
CA LEU A 46 3.44 -24.59 3.68
C LEU A 46 3.79 -25.88 4.43
N THR A 47 2.82 -26.78 4.56
CA THR A 47 3.06 -28.17 4.96
C THR A 47 2.88 -29.02 3.73
N GLU A 48 3.79 -29.98 3.54
CA GLU A 48 4.05 -30.78 2.34
C GLU A 48 4.92 -30.08 1.27
N VAL A 49 6.21 -29.86 1.55
CA VAL A 49 7.36 -30.61 0.99
C VAL A 49 8.60 -30.26 1.83
N ALA A 50 9.41 -31.26 2.17
CA ALA A 50 10.76 -31.18 2.79
C ALA A 50 10.87 -30.75 4.27
N GLU A 51 11.45 -31.63 5.08
CA GLU A 51 11.87 -31.45 6.47
C GLU A 51 13.10 -30.53 6.60
N ASP A 52 13.11 -29.37 5.93
CA ASP A 52 14.14 -28.36 6.17
C ASP A 52 13.49 -27.13 6.82
N VAL A 53 14.05 -26.73 7.96
CA VAL A 53 13.61 -25.58 8.74
C VAL A 53 13.83 -24.31 7.90
N ILE A 54 12.78 -23.88 7.19
CA ILE A 54 12.79 -22.62 6.47
C ILE A 54 12.66 -21.47 7.49
N GLU A 55 13.79 -21.01 8.03
CA GLU A 55 13.81 -19.80 8.85
C GLU A 55 13.41 -18.58 7.99
N GLY A 56 12.22 -18.02 8.27
CA GLY A 56 11.89 -16.63 7.95
C GLY A 56 11.56 -16.28 6.50
N VAL A 57 10.89 -17.15 5.74
CA VAL A 57 10.41 -16.77 4.39
C VAL A 57 9.18 -15.86 4.49
N THR A 58 9.29 -14.67 3.90
CA THR A 58 8.16 -13.74 3.72
C THR A 58 7.41 -14.12 2.46
N LEU A 59 6.24 -14.74 2.59
CA LEU A 59 5.44 -15.18 1.44
C LEU A 59 4.86 -14.01 0.64
N ILE A 60 4.37 -12.98 1.34
CA ILE A 60 3.65 -11.84 0.77
C ILE A 60 4.09 -10.58 1.51
N PHE A 61 4.37 -9.52 0.75
CA PHE A 61 4.69 -8.19 1.26
C PHE A 61 3.78 -7.16 0.61
N HIS A 62 3.34 -6.14 1.35
CA HIS A 62 2.65 -4.98 0.79
C HIS A 62 3.22 -3.67 1.37
N ASN A 63 3.15 -2.60 0.58
CA ASN A 63 3.78 -1.31 0.89
C ASN A 63 2.92 -0.32 1.70
N LYS A 64 1.73 -0.72 2.16
CA LYS A 64 0.77 0.14 2.86
C LYS A 64 0.37 -0.45 4.20
N ASP A 65 0.56 0.32 5.27
CA ASP A 65 0.31 -0.13 6.64
C ASP A 65 -1.19 -0.19 6.96
N GLU A 66 -2.01 0.56 6.22
CA GLU A 66 -3.46 0.57 6.40
C GLU A 66 -4.16 -0.66 5.78
N ILE A 67 -3.42 -1.44 5.00
CA ILE A 67 -3.92 -2.66 4.37
C ILE A 67 -3.58 -3.84 5.28
N MET A 68 -4.58 -4.64 5.60
CA MET A 68 -4.43 -5.85 6.39
C MET A 68 -4.71 -7.07 5.52
N VAL A 69 -3.87 -8.08 5.59
CA VAL A 69 -4.18 -9.40 5.04
C VAL A 69 -5.13 -10.11 6.00
N SER A 70 -6.34 -10.41 5.55
CA SER A 70 -7.38 -11.04 6.38
C SER A 70 -7.51 -12.54 6.15
N ALA A 71 -7.17 -13.02 4.96
CA ALA A 71 -7.15 -14.45 4.66
C ALA A 71 -6.18 -14.79 3.54
N LEU A 72 -5.58 -15.97 3.64
CA LEU A 72 -4.78 -16.59 2.61
C LEU A 72 -5.19 -18.06 2.54
N LYS A 73 -5.69 -18.52 1.38
CA LYS A 73 -6.06 -19.93 1.19
C LYS A 73 -5.82 -20.38 -0.25
N LYS A 74 -5.88 -21.69 -0.49
CA LYS A 74 -6.03 -22.25 -1.84
C LYS A 74 -7.48 -22.04 -2.33
N ALA A 75 -7.66 -21.78 -3.61
CA ALA A 75 -8.97 -21.69 -4.24
C ALA A 75 -9.67 -23.06 -4.22
N ASP A 76 -11.01 -23.04 -4.17
CA ASP A 76 -11.76 -24.27 -3.90
C ASP A 76 -11.79 -25.23 -5.11
N ASN A 77 -11.85 -24.67 -6.32
CA ASN A 77 -12.01 -25.44 -7.56
C ASN A 77 -10.83 -25.34 -8.53
N GLU A 78 -9.90 -24.45 -8.25
CA GLU A 78 -8.80 -24.11 -9.15
C GLU A 78 -7.48 -24.18 -8.40
N ASP A 79 -6.41 -24.41 -9.14
CA ASP A 79 -5.07 -24.40 -8.58
C ASP A 79 -4.52 -22.98 -8.53
N ALA A 80 -5.17 -22.17 -7.70
CA ALA A 80 -4.88 -20.77 -7.48
C ALA A 80 -4.86 -20.46 -5.98
N LEU A 81 -4.23 -19.35 -5.63
CA LEU A 81 -4.18 -18.80 -4.29
C LEU A 81 -5.20 -17.66 -4.16
N ILE A 82 -5.99 -17.68 -3.10
CA ILE A 82 -6.92 -16.61 -2.74
C ILE A 82 -6.29 -15.79 -1.62
N LEU A 83 -6.08 -14.50 -1.89
CA LEU A 83 -5.60 -13.52 -0.93
C LEU A 83 -6.70 -12.50 -0.67
N ARG A 84 -7.15 -12.37 0.57
CA ARG A 84 -8.09 -11.33 0.99
C ARG A 84 -7.35 -10.25 1.76
N MET A 85 -7.60 -9.02 1.36
CA MET A 85 -7.05 -7.83 1.97
C MET A 85 -8.16 -6.89 2.39
N TYR A 86 -7.96 -6.16 3.47
CA TYR A 86 -8.91 -5.21 4.01
C TYR A 86 -8.22 -3.86 4.22
N ASN A 87 -8.84 -2.79 3.73
CA ASN A 87 -8.41 -1.43 4.04
C ASN A 87 -9.06 -0.97 5.35
N ALA A 88 -8.26 -0.87 6.42
CA ALA A 88 -8.72 -0.43 7.72
C ALA A 88 -8.84 1.10 7.84
N ALA A 89 -8.31 1.87 6.88
CA ALA A 89 -8.40 3.32 6.91
C ALA A 89 -9.80 3.83 6.54
N SER A 90 -10.14 4.98 7.10
CA SER A 90 -11.35 5.75 6.75
C SER A 90 -11.20 6.54 5.44
N ARG A 91 -10.20 6.19 4.61
CA ARG A 91 -9.94 6.80 3.29
C ARG A 91 -9.54 5.72 2.29
N PRO A 92 -9.78 5.91 0.98
CA PRO A 92 -9.24 5.02 -0.04
C PRO A 92 -7.72 5.02 -0.01
N VAL A 93 -7.11 3.87 -0.25
CA VAL A 93 -5.67 3.70 -0.37
C VAL A 93 -5.34 3.43 -1.83
N GLU A 94 -4.39 4.18 -2.37
CA GLU A 94 -4.03 4.14 -3.78
C GLU A 94 -2.59 3.63 -3.95
N ASN A 95 -2.32 3.06 -5.14
CA ASN A 95 -1.00 2.53 -5.53
C ASN A 95 -0.44 1.51 -4.52
N VAL A 96 -1.23 0.46 -4.27
CA VAL A 96 -0.80 -0.65 -3.40
C VAL A 96 -0.01 -1.64 -4.24
N ALA A 97 1.25 -1.86 -3.87
CA ALA A 97 2.10 -2.88 -4.45
C ALA A 97 2.08 -4.10 -3.53
N VAL A 98 1.67 -5.25 -4.08
CA VAL A 98 1.70 -6.53 -3.39
C VAL A 98 2.77 -7.40 -4.03
N THR A 99 3.83 -7.70 -3.29
CA THR A 99 4.98 -8.48 -3.75
C THR A 99 4.88 -9.90 -3.22
N PHE A 100 5.09 -10.88 -4.09
CA PHE A 100 5.04 -12.29 -3.77
C PHE A 100 6.44 -12.90 -3.85
N PHE A 101 6.71 -13.85 -2.94
CA PHE A 101 7.97 -14.60 -2.95
C PHE A 101 8.09 -15.53 -4.16
N VAL A 102 6.95 -16.04 -4.64
CA VAL A 102 6.84 -16.90 -5.82
C VAL A 102 6.42 -16.05 -7.03
N PRO A 103 6.87 -16.39 -8.25
CA PRO A 103 6.38 -15.76 -9.45
C PRO A 103 4.92 -16.15 -9.73
N ILE A 104 4.23 -15.20 -10.31
CA ILE A 104 2.82 -15.16 -10.61
C ILE A 104 2.71 -15.23 -12.13
N MET A 105 1.94 -16.20 -12.60
CA MET A 105 1.56 -16.31 -14.00
C MET A 105 0.46 -15.28 -14.32
N ASP A 106 -0.59 -15.25 -13.50
CA ASP A 106 -1.75 -14.38 -13.70
C ASP A 106 -2.40 -14.01 -12.35
N ALA A 107 -3.09 -12.86 -12.31
CA ALA A 107 -3.87 -12.46 -11.15
C ALA A 107 -5.16 -11.74 -11.53
N TYR A 108 -6.18 -11.91 -10.70
CA TYR A 108 -7.51 -11.35 -10.90
C TYR A 108 -8.05 -10.75 -9.60
N LEU A 109 -8.78 -9.65 -9.73
CA LEU A 109 -9.75 -9.22 -8.76
C LEU A 109 -10.94 -10.19 -8.82
N SER A 110 -11.32 -10.73 -7.68
CA SER A 110 -12.43 -11.67 -7.57
C SER A 110 -13.44 -11.22 -6.52
N ASN A 111 -14.65 -11.77 -6.60
CA ASN A 111 -15.66 -11.60 -5.56
C ASN A 111 -15.44 -12.60 -4.40
N PHE A 112 -16.31 -12.57 -3.39
CA PHE A 112 -16.27 -13.51 -2.27
C PHE A 112 -16.45 -14.99 -2.67
N ASN A 113 -17.05 -15.24 -3.83
CA ASN A 113 -17.26 -16.57 -4.43
C ASN A 113 -16.12 -16.97 -5.38
N GLU A 114 -14.99 -16.27 -5.35
CA GLU A 114 -13.78 -16.59 -6.14
C GLU A 114 -13.96 -16.51 -7.66
N SER A 115 -15.04 -15.88 -8.13
CA SER A 115 -15.29 -15.64 -9.54
C SER A 115 -14.47 -14.45 -10.03
N ASN A 116 -13.79 -14.60 -11.16
CA ASN A 116 -12.91 -13.57 -11.74
C ASN A 116 -13.73 -12.38 -12.24
N GLN A 117 -13.34 -11.17 -11.85
CA GLN A 117 -13.99 -9.92 -12.28
C GLN A 117 -13.09 -9.08 -13.18
N LYS A 118 -11.86 -8.79 -12.74
CA LYS A 118 -10.92 -7.93 -13.47
C LYS A 118 -9.54 -8.56 -13.45
N LYS A 119 -8.91 -8.74 -14.61
CA LYS A 119 -7.50 -9.14 -14.69
C LYS A 119 -6.62 -8.01 -14.18
N LEU A 120 -5.65 -8.33 -13.34
CA LEU A 120 -4.69 -7.40 -12.77
C LEU A 120 -3.39 -7.43 -13.56
N GLU A 121 -2.69 -6.31 -13.55
CA GLU A 121 -1.36 -6.22 -14.14
C GLU A 121 -0.33 -6.83 -13.18
N VAL A 122 0.46 -7.76 -13.72
CA VAL A 122 1.59 -8.38 -13.02
C VAL A 122 2.86 -7.72 -13.53
N ILE A 123 3.60 -7.08 -12.63
CA ILE A 123 4.88 -6.45 -12.90
C ILE A 123 5.99 -7.38 -12.42
N ASP A 124 7.01 -7.57 -13.25
CA ASP A 124 8.21 -8.35 -12.93
C ASP A 124 7.90 -9.77 -12.42
N LYS A 125 6.80 -10.35 -12.92
CA LYS A 125 6.25 -11.66 -12.50
C LYS A 125 5.97 -11.82 -11.00
N ARG A 126 6.17 -10.82 -10.15
CA ARG A 126 6.08 -10.99 -8.68
C ARG A 126 5.31 -9.88 -7.98
N VAL A 127 5.04 -8.78 -8.67
CA VAL A 127 4.41 -7.61 -8.10
C VAL A 127 3.04 -7.41 -8.73
N LEU A 128 2.01 -7.31 -7.91
CA LEU A 128 0.69 -6.87 -8.33
C LEU A 128 0.50 -5.41 -7.95
N MET A 129 0.10 -4.60 -8.92
CA MET A 129 -0.29 -3.22 -8.67
C MET A 129 -1.80 -3.10 -8.57
N LEU A 130 -2.26 -2.50 -7.47
CA LEU A 130 -3.66 -2.17 -7.25
C LEU A 130 -3.81 -0.65 -7.24
N ASP A 131 -4.56 -0.14 -8.21
CA ASP A 131 -4.77 1.31 -8.40
C ASP A 131 -5.39 1.95 -7.16
N LYS A 132 -6.46 1.32 -6.63
CA LYS A 132 -7.27 1.88 -5.55
C LYS A 132 -8.03 0.80 -4.78
N ILE A 133 -7.97 0.88 -3.46
CA ILE A 133 -8.78 0.09 -2.53
C ILE A 133 -9.68 1.05 -1.75
N GLY A 134 -11.00 0.83 -1.81
CA GLY A 134 -11.99 1.65 -1.09
C GLY A 134 -11.78 1.65 0.43
N TYR A 135 -12.28 2.66 1.13
CA TYR A 135 -12.24 2.71 2.59
C TYR A 135 -13.12 1.60 3.18
N HIS A 136 -12.68 0.98 4.28
CA HIS A 136 -13.40 -0.12 4.94
C HIS A 136 -13.88 -1.23 3.98
N THR A 137 -13.13 -1.47 2.91
CA THR A 137 -13.49 -2.41 1.84
C THR A 137 -12.59 -3.63 1.89
N VAL A 138 -13.19 -4.80 1.71
CA VAL A 138 -12.47 -6.07 1.50
C VAL A 138 -12.25 -6.27 0.00
N LEU A 139 -11.02 -6.60 -0.36
CA LEU A 139 -10.61 -6.92 -1.70
C LEU A 139 -10.17 -8.39 -1.74
N THR A 140 -10.65 -9.16 -2.71
CA THR A 140 -10.26 -10.56 -2.90
C THR A 140 -9.45 -10.69 -4.19
N LEU A 141 -8.27 -11.25 -4.08
CA LEU A 141 -7.36 -11.54 -5.19
C LEU A 141 -7.32 -13.04 -5.42
N LYS A 142 -7.39 -13.44 -6.69
CA LYS A 142 -7.12 -14.80 -7.14
C LYS A 142 -5.83 -14.80 -7.96
N ILE A 143 -4.85 -15.58 -7.52
CA ILE A 143 -3.47 -15.52 -8.00
C ILE A 143 -3.07 -16.91 -8.50
N PHE A 144 -2.61 -16.99 -9.74
CA PHE A 144 -2.09 -18.20 -10.36
C PHE A 144 -0.57 -18.17 -10.29
N ILE A 145 0.02 -19.16 -9.63
CA ILE A 145 1.47 -19.27 -9.42
C ILE A 145 2.08 -19.98 -10.62
N ASP A 146 3.21 -19.46 -11.09
CA ASP A 146 4.02 -20.13 -12.11
C ASP A 146 4.77 -21.30 -11.47
N LYS A 147 4.47 -22.52 -11.91
CA LYS A 147 5.03 -23.76 -11.35
C LYS A 147 6.31 -24.21 -12.04
N ASP A 148 6.66 -23.60 -13.16
CA ASP A 148 7.79 -24.05 -14.01
C ASP A 148 9.17 -23.67 -13.44
N ILE A 149 9.24 -23.31 -12.15
CA ILE A 149 10.49 -22.95 -11.46
C ILE A 149 11.24 -24.19 -10.97
N GLU A 150 10.55 -25.31 -10.77
CA GLU A 150 11.20 -26.57 -10.46
C GLU A 150 11.70 -27.21 -11.76
N LEU A 151 12.97 -27.00 -12.15
CA LEU A 151 13.78 -28.01 -12.89
C LEU A 151 15.24 -27.63 -13.26
N ASN A 152 15.85 -26.55 -12.73
CA ASN A 152 17.24 -26.20 -13.11
C ASN A 152 18.30 -26.32 -12.00
N GLN A 153 18.01 -26.95 -10.85
CA GLN A 153 19.01 -27.12 -9.77
C GLN A 153 19.64 -28.52 -9.66
N GLN A 154 19.41 -29.45 -10.61
CA GLN A 154 19.98 -30.81 -10.54
C GLN A 154 20.98 -31.19 -11.65
N GLN A 155 21.54 -30.26 -12.44
CA GLN A 155 22.51 -30.61 -13.50
C GLN A 155 23.95 -30.11 -13.31
N ASN A 156 24.30 -29.53 -12.16
CA ASN A 156 25.69 -29.20 -11.84
C ASN A 156 26.09 -29.78 -10.48
N ASN A 157 26.37 -31.08 -10.43
CA ASN A 157 27.34 -31.69 -9.51
C ASN A 157 27.73 -33.09 -9.99
#